data_AF-A0A5P1EAP9-F1
#
_entry.id   AF-A0A5P1EAP9-F1
#
_cell.length_a   1.000
_cell.length_b   1.000
_cell.length_c   1.000
_cell.angle_alpha   90.00
_cell.angle_beta   90.00
_cell.angle_gamma   90.00
#
_symmetry.space_group_name_H-M   'P 1'
#
loop_
_entity.id
_entity.type
_entity.pdbx_description
1 polymer ?
#
loop_
_entity_poly.entity_id
_entity_poly.type
_entity_poly.pdbx_seq_one_letter_code
_entity_poly.pdbx_strand_id
1 'polypeptide(L)'
;MYGSDDIYIQNPATREQIALPRKSSGSRSMVHRGHAVAFAYLPSNGEYKVLRVFSVFPLFNLLLPIIRSEVFTLGSERWWEKEGPPFRVHDENTAVVVDEAVHFLPGSFALRRAVGDLYDDNNEAIARFDLKREEWSKLPLPGIRHFSGNSRDEALDFRLTRLGGSLCWMLGASIVDLWLLDGR
;
A
#
# COMPACT_ATOMS: atom_id res chain seq x y z
N MET A 1 26.63 5.84 3.71
CA MET A 1 25.91 4.60 4.04
C MET A 1 24.43 4.94 4.06
N TYR A 2 23.63 4.30 3.21
CA TYR A 2 22.18 4.46 3.19
C TYR A 2 21.58 3.69 4.37
N GLY A 3 20.76 4.33 5.22
CA GLY A 3 19.96 3.59 6.20
C GLY A 3 18.87 2.82 5.46
N SER A 4 18.54 1.60 5.90
CA SER A 4 17.46 0.76 5.31
C SER A 4 16.08 1.42 5.35
N ASP A 5 15.98 2.57 6.01
CA ASP A 5 14.78 3.33 6.27
C ASP A 5 14.74 4.70 5.55
N ASP A 6 15.82 5.13 4.89
CA ASP A 6 15.83 6.45 4.25
C ASP A 6 15.02 6.41 2.93
N ILE A 7 14.14 7.40 2.71
CA ILE A 7 13.36 7.54 1.47
C ILE A 7 13.94 8.68 0.64
N TYR A 8 14.15 8.41 -0.64
CA TYR A 8 14.65 9.39 -1.60
C TYR A 8 13.65 9.57 -2.73
N ILE A 9 13.44 10.83 -3.11
CA ILE A 9 12.77 11.17 -4.36
C ILE A 9 13.87 11.49 -5.36
N GLN A 10 13.87 10.78 -6.49
CA GLN A 10 14.85 10.97 -7.54
C GLN A 10 14.14 11.37 -8.84
N ASN A 11 14.62 12.44 -9.46
CA ASN A 11 14.23 12.77 -10.83
C ASN A 11 15.20 12.06 -11.79
N PRO A 12 14.75 11.03 -12.55
CA PRO A 12 15.64 10.30 -13.44
C PRO A 12 16.14 11.15 -14.63
N ALA A 13 15.39 12.19 -15.02
CA ALA A 13 15.76 13.06 -16.14
C ALA A 13 16.84 14.07 -15.75
N THR A 14 16.74 14.68 -14.56
CA THR A 14 17.70 15.70 -14.08
C THR A 14 18.81 15.12 -13.20
N ARG A 15 18.64 13.88 -12.72
CA ARG A 15 19.47 13.23 -11.69
C ARG A 15 19.47 13.93 -10.34
N GLU A 16 18.58 14.89 -10.13
CA GLU A 16 18.38 15.51 -8.82
C GLU A 16 17.78 14.48 -7.86
N GLN A 17 18.25 14.54 -6.61
CA GLN A 17 17.81 13.66 -5.55
C GLN A 17 17.53 14.48 -4.30
N ILE A 18 16.37 14.23 -3.71
CA ILE A 18 15.96 14.84 -2.45
C ILE A 18 15.80 13.70 -1.44
N ALA A 19 16.52 13.80 -0.32
CA ALA A 19 16.31 12.93 0.82
C ALA A 19 15.14 13.47 1.63
N LEU A 20 14.15 12.63 1.92
CA LEU A 20 13.06 13.02 2.80
C LEU A 20 13.56 13.08 4.26
N PRO A 21 12.95 13.93 5.11
CA PRO A 21 13.30 14.00 6.52
C PRO A 21 13.27 12.62 7.15
N ARG A 22 14.21 12.37 8.07
CA ARG A 22 14.20 11.13 8.83
C ARG A 22 12.92 11.05 9.64
N LYS A 23 12.41 9.83 9.73
CA LYS A 23 11.17 9.47 10.41
C LYS A 23 11.16 10.01 11.83
N SER A 24 9.97 10.33 12.33
CA SER A 24 9.74 10.42 13.76
C SER A 24 10.15 9.08 14.35
N SER A 25 11.33 9.00 14.97
CA SER A 25 11.80 7.75 15.56
C SER A 25 10.83 7.36 16.66
N GLY A 26 9.90 6.46 16.36
CA GLY A 26 9.26 5.65 17.39
C GLY A 26 10.36 5.09 18.28
N SER A 27 10.13 5.15 19.59
CA SER A 27 11.01 4.68 20.67
C SER A 27 12.00 3.60 20.22
N ARG A 28 13.27 3.69 20.67
CA ARG A 28 14.34 2.67 20.50
C ARG A 28 13.92 1.23 20.85
N SER A 29 12.74 1.07 21.44
CA SER A 29 12.10 -0.18 21.83
C SER A 29 11.32 -0.90 20.70
N MET A 30 11.32 -0.38 19.46
CA MET A 30 10.45 -0.88 18.39
C MET A 30 11.22 -1.25 17.11
N VAL A 31 10.97 -2.47 16.61
CA VAL A 31 11.49 -2.93 15.31
C VAL A 31 10.49 -2.57 14.22
N HIS A 32 10.97 -1.91 13.17
CA HIS A 32 10.19 -1.55 11.99
C HIS A 32 10.42 -2.61 10.91
N ARG A 33 9.34 -3.19 10.37
CA ARG A 33 9.40 -4.18 9.27
C ARG A 33 8.25 -3.98 8.30
N GLY A 34 8.48 -4.33 7.03
CA GLY A 34 7.50 -4.21 5.94
C GLY A 34 7.21 -2.74 5.64
N HIS A 35 7.65 -2.25 4.49
CA HIS A 35 7.43 -0.86 4.09
C HIS A 35 6.71 -0.82 2.76
N ALA A 36 5.40 -0.60 2.80
CA ALA A 36 4.68 -0.19 1.62
C ALA A 36 4.81 1.33 1.52
N VAL A 37 5.26 1.85 0.38
CA VAL A 37 5.44 3.28 0.13
C VAL A 37 4.68 3.64 -1.13
N ALA A 38 3.99 4.78 -1.10
CA ALA A 38 3.30 5.35 -2.24
C ALA A 38 3.68 6.81 -2.39
N PHE A 39 3.98 7.23 -3.62
CA PHE A 39 4.17 8.63 -3.98
C PHE A 39 3.01 9.06 -4.87
N ALA A 40 2.39 10.18 -4.54
CA ALA A 40 1.19 10.66 -5.21
C ALA A 40 1.22 12.18 -5.42
N TYR A 41 0.63 12.63 -6.51
CA TYR A 41 0.28 14.02 -6.75
C TYR A 41 -1.22 14.20 -6.51
N LEU A 42 -1.59 15.28 -5.81
CA LEU A 42 -2.97 15.69 -5.57
C LEU A 42 -3.26 16.94 -6.43
N PRO A 43 -3.90 16.78 -7.59
CA PRO A 43 -4.30 17.91 -8.43
C PRO A 43 -5.16 18.96 -7.71
N SER A 44 -6.01 18.57 -6.77
CA SER A 44 -6.98 19.44 -6.10
C SER A 44 -6.35 20.56 -5.27
N ASN A 45 -5.16 20.34 -4.72
CA ASN A 45 -4.40 21.34 -3.97
C ASN A 45 -2.98 21.57 -4.51
N GLY A 46 -2.57 20.85 -5.56
CA GLY A 46 -1.26 20.98 -6.18
C GLY A 46 -0.11 20.40 -5.36
N GLU A 47 -0.39 19.51 -4.41
CA GLU A 47 0.61 18.95 -3.50
C GLU A 47 1.13 17.59 -3.96
N TYR A 48 2.38 17.28 -3.58
CA TYR A 48 2.91 15.93 -3.64
C TYR A 48 2.94 15.33 -2.24
N LYS A 49 2.45 14.10 -2.10
CA LYS A 49 2.42 13.37 -0.84
C LYS A 49 3.11 12.02 -0.97
N VAL A 50 3.79 11.64 0.11
CA VAL A 50 4.38 10.32 0.29
C VAL A 50 3.64 9.66 1.44
N LEU A 51 2.95 8.56 1.16
CA LEU A 51 2.36 7.70 2.16
C LEU A 51 3.32 6.55 2.43
N ARG A 52 3.58 6.27 3.71
CA ARG A 52 4.29 5.08 4.14
C ARG A 52 3.42 4.29 5.11
N VAL A 53 3.42 2.97 4.92
CA VAL A 53 2.77 2.01 5.81
C VAL A 53 3.83 1.07 6.35
N PHE A 54 3.80 0.82 7.66
CA PHE A 54 4.80 0.00 8.31
C PHE A 54 4.25 -0.79 9.48
N SER A 55 4.85 -1.95 9.75
CA SER A 55 4.58 -2.72 10.96
C SER A 55 5.57 -2.37 12.06
N VAL A 56 5.02 -2.10 13.23
CA VAL A 56 5.75 -1.85 14.48
C VAL A 56 5.62 -3.07 15.35
N PHE A 57 6.75 -3.67 15.71
CA PHE A 57 6.80 -4.82 16.61
C PHE A 57 7.26 -4.36 17.99
N PRO A 58 6.44 -4.54 19.04
CA PRO A 58 6.89 -4.40 20.42
C PRO A 58 8.01 -5.41 20.69
N LEU A 59 9.12 -4.96 21.31
CA LEU A 59 10.27 -5.82 21.66
C LEU A 59 9.89 -7.12 22.40
N PHE A 60 8.83 -7.07 23.21
CA PHE A 60 8.37 -8.20 24.04
C PHE A 60 7.22 -9.01 23.42
N ASN A 61 6.71 -8.62 22.24
CA ASN A 61 5.63 -9.33 21.57
C ASN A 61 5.75 -9.21 20.04
N LEU A 62 6.57 -10.07 19.44
CA LEU A 62 6.80 -10.10 17.99
C LEU A 62 5.64 -10.74 17.19
N LEU A 63 4.63 -11.27 17.86
CA LEU A 63 3.54 -12.02 17.22
C LEU A 63 2.38 -11.12 16.76
N LEU A 64 2.22 -9.93 17.35
CA LEU A 64 1.14 -9.00 17.03
C LEU A 64 1.72 -7.64 16.58
N PRO A 65 2.04 -7.46 15.29
CA PRO A 65 2.46 -6.17 14.78
C PRO A 65 1.33 -5.15 14.88
N ILE A 66 1.67 -3.94 15.32
CA ILE A 66 0.80 -2.77 15.16
C ILE A 66 1.12 -2.17 13.80
N ILE A 67 0.13 -2.11 12.91
CA ILE A 67 0.31 -1.48 11.60
C ILE A 67 0.03 0.01 11.77
N ARG A 68 0.96 0.84 11.32
CA ARG A 68 0.84 2.30 11.33
C ARG A 68 1.03 2.86 9.94
N SER A 69 0.58 4.10 9.75
CA SER A 69 0.91 4.84 8.55
C SER A 69 1.39 6.25 8.89
N GLU A 70 2.13 6.84 7.97
CA GLU A 70 2.56 8.23 8.06
C GLU A 70 2.53 8.87 6.69
N VAL A 71 2.26 10.17 6.67
CA VAL A 71 2.17 10.97 5.45
C VAL A 71 3.19 12.10 5.52
N PHE A 72 3.88 12.32 4.41
CA PHE A 72 4.76 13.45 4.22
C PHE A 72 4.32 14.26 3.00
N THR A 73 4.06 15.55 3.19
CA THR A 73 3.82 16.47 2.08
C THR A 73 5.16 17.06 1.63
N LEU A 74 5.45 17.03 0.35
CA LEU A 74 6.70 17.58 -0.20
C LEU A 74 6.78 19.09 0.09
N GLY A 75 7.91 19.53 0.64
CA GLY A 75 8.11 20.90 1.12
C GLY A 75 7.72 21.13 2.58
N SER A 76 7.13 20.13 3.26
CA SER A 76 6.95 20.17 4.72
C SER A 76 8.20 19.72 5.48
N GLU A 77 8.25 19.99 6.78
CA GLU A 77 9.41 19.68 7.62
C GLU A 77 9.36 18.30 8.29
N ARG A 78 8.17 17.69 8.41
CA ARG A 78 7.98 16.47 9.21
C ARG A 78 6.94 15.51 8.65
N TRP A 79 7.05 14.26 9.06
CA TRP A 79 6.05 13.22 8.85
C TRP A 79 4.87 13.39 9.82
N TRP A 80 3.67 13.11 9.32
CA TRP A 80 2.44 13.11 10.10
C TRP A 80 1.96 11.69 10.31
N GLU A 81 1.92 11.26 11.56
CA GLU A 81 1.42 9.94 11.90
C GLU A 81 -0.10 9.85 11.69
N LYS A 82 -0.52 8.69 11.18
CA LYS A 82 -1.90 8.36 10.86
C LYS A 82 -2.21 6.94 11.33
N GLU A 83 -3.49 6.66 11.47
CA GLU A 83 -3.96 5.30 11.75
C GLU A 83 -3.46 4.29 10.72
N GLY A 84 -3.35 3.03 11.12
CA GLY A 84 -3.01 1.96 10.19
C GLY A 84 -4.12 1.68 9.18
N PRO A 85 -3.79 1.03 8.05
CA PRO A 85 -4.81 0.46 7.16
C PRO A 85 -5.69 -0.55 7.91
N PRO A 86 -6.90 -0.82 7.40
CA PRO A 86 -7.84 -1.74 8.03
C PRO A 86 -7.35 -3.19 8.10
N PHE A 87 -6.30 -3.54 7.35
CA PHE A 87 -5.64 -4.83 7.33
C PHE A 87 -4.19 -4.65 6.86
N ARG A 88 -3.37 -5.70 7.03
CA ARG A 88 -1.99 -5.70 6.52
C ARG A 88 -2.03 -5.55 5.00
N VAL A 89 -1.28 -4.60 4.47
CA VAL A 89 -1.14 -4.37 3.02
C VAL A 89 0.11 -5.06 2.49
N HIS A 90 0.10 -5.40 1.21
CA HIS A 90 1.23 -5.99 0.51
C HIS A 90 2.37 -4.95 0.38
N ASP A 91 3.59 -5.33 0.76
CA ASP A 91 4.78 -4.47 0.78
C ASP A 91 5.56 -4.48 -0.54
N GLU A 92 5.39 -5.51 -1.38
CA GLU A 92 6.01 -5.56 -2.70
C GLU A 92 5.14 -4.80 -3.73
N ASN A 93 5.45 -3.51 -3.94
CA ASN A 93 5.11 -2.72 -5.14
C ASN A 93 3.64 -2.70 -5.64
N THR A 94 2.65 -2.75 -4.77
CA THR A 94 1.22 -2.75 -5.17
C THR A 94 0.47 -1.42 -4.98
N ALA A 95 1.15 -0.36 -4.54
CA ALA A 95 0.48 0.92 -4.31
C ALA A 95 0.10 1.57 -5.65
N VAL A 96 -1.21 1.77 -5.88
CA VAL A 96 -1.70 2.44 -7.09
C VAL A 96 -2.46 3.71 -6.72
N VAL A 97 -2.10 4.81 -7.38
CA VAL A 97 -2.75 6.11 -7.19
C VAL A 97 -3.77 6.34 -8.29
N VAL A 98 -5.04 6.41 -7.89
CA VAL A 98 -6.19 6.72 -8.74
C VAL A 98 -7.11 7.64 -7.95
N ASP A 99 -7.66 8.67 -8.60
CA ASP A 99 -8.65 9.57 -8.01
C ASP A 99 -8.24 10.13 -6.63
N GLU A 100 -7.03 10.69 -6.57
CA GLU A 100 -6.45 11.25 -5.34
C GLU A 100 -6.42 10.29 -4.13
N ALA A 101 -6.43 8.98 -4.39
CA ALA A 101 -6.37 7.95 -3.37
C ALA A 101 -5.34 6.88 -3.70
N VAL A 102 -4.70 6.35 -2.66
CA VAL A 102 -3.75 5.24 -2.75
C VAL A 102 -4.47 3.94 -2.46
N HIS A 103 -4.28 2.95 -3.33
CA HIS A 103 -4.92 1.65 -3.26
C HIS A 103 -3.90 0.56 -3.03
N PHE A 104 -4.20 -0.36 -2.11
CA PHE A 104 -3.35 -1.51 -1.80
C PHE A 104 -4.16 -2.80 -1.77
N LEU A 105 -3.51 -3.88 -2.21
CA LEU A 105 -3.99 -5.23 -1.96
C LEU A 105 -3.69 -5.67 -0.53
N PRO A 106 -4.55 -6.52 0.06
CA PRO A 106 -4.25 -7.22 1.30
C PRO A 106 -2.94 -8.02 1.20
N GLY A 107 -2.12 -7.96 2.23
CA GLY A 107 -0.88 -8.73 2.34
C GLY A 107 -1.11 -10.24 2.42
N SER A 108 -2.32 -10.70 2.75
CA SER A 108 -2.70 -12.12 2.72
C SER A 108 -2.76 -12.71 1.31
N PHE A 109 -2.84 -11.89 0.24
CA PHE A 109 -2.68 -12.38 -1.13
C PHE A 109 -1.26 -12.95 -1.38
N ALA A 110 -0.25 -12.51 -0.64
CA ALA A 110 1.07 -13.14 -0.64
C ALA A 110 1.06 -14.51 0.06
N LEU A 111 0.20 -14.71 1.06
CA LEU A 111 0.21 -15.93 1.90
C LEU A 111 -0.74 -17.04 1.41
N ARG A 112 -1.61 -16.77 0.43
CA ARG A 112 -2.23 -17.84 -0.38
C ARG A 112 -1.19 -18.72 -1.07
N ARG A 113 0.06 -18.26 -1.22
CA ARG A 113 1.21 -19.05 -1.69
C ARG A 113 1.75 -20.06 -0.68
N ALA A 114 1.42 -19.97 0.62
CA ALA A 114 2.17 -20.71 1.65
C ALA A 114 1.35 -21.70 2.48
N VAL A 115 0.09 -21.43 2.80
CA VAL A 115 -0.71 -22.32 3.68
C VAL A 115 -2.17 -22.28 3.25
N GLY A 116 -2.67 -23.44 2.79
CA GLY A 116 -4.09 -23.60 2.50
C GLY A 116 -4.97 -23.33 3.73
N ASP A 117 -6.08 -22.62 3.49
CA ASP A 117 -7.32 -22.66 4.27
C ASP A 117 -7.31 -22.28 5.76
N LEU A 118 -6.56 -21.25 6.17
CA LEU A 118 -6.68 -20.72 7.55
C LEU A 118 -6.96 -19.21 7.67
N TYR A 119 -7.47 -18.53 6.63
CA TYR A 119 -7.70 -17.08 6.69
C TYR A 119 -9.17 -16.68 6.86
N ASP A 120 -9.36 -15.80 7.85
CA ASP A 120 -10.57 -15.02 8.15
C ASP A 120 -11.06 -14.27 6.89
N ASP A 121 -12.32 -14.52 6.51
CA ASP A 121 -13.05 -13.96 5.35
C ASP A 121 -13.06 -12.41 5.30
N ASN A 122 -12.62 -11.73 6.37
CA ASN A 122 -12.69 -10.27 6.51
C ASN A 122 -11.68 -9.47 5.66
N ASN A 123 -10.79 -10.12 4.92
CA ASN A 123 -9.77 -9.49 4.09
C ASN A 123 -10.13 -9.41 2.59
N GLU A 124 -11.40 -9.64 2.22
CA GLU A 124 -11.87 -9.50 0.84
C GLU A 124 -12.12 -8.04 0.40
N ALA A 125 -11.15 -7.15 0.66
CA ALA A 125 -11.27 -5.74 0.31
C ALA A 125 -9.94 -5.15 -0.20
N ILE A 126 -10.02 -4.06 -0.96
CA ILE A 126 -8.89 -3.20 -1.30
C ILE A 126 -8.79 -2.10 -0.24
N ALA A 127 -7.60 -1.86 0.30
CA ALA A 127 -7.39 -0.75 1.23
C ALA A 127 -7.24 0.53 0.40
N ARG A 128 -8.06 1.53 0.70
CA ARG A 128 -8.03 2.85 0.06
C ARG A 128 -7.63 3.90 1.10
N PHE A 129 -6.58 4.66 0.81
CA PHE A 129 -6.20 5.83 1.58
C PHE A 129 -6.55 7.09 0.78
N ASP A 130 -7.49 7.89 1.30
CA ASP A 130 -7.88 9.16 0.71
C ASP A 130 -6.80 10.21 1.02
N LEU A 131 -6.11 10.75 0.01
CA LEU A 131 -4.98 11.64 0.27
C LEU A 131 -5.40 13.04 0.73
N LYS A 132 -6.63 13.44 0.43
CA LYS A 132 -7.18 14.75 0.80
C LYS A 132 -7.64 14.74 2.26
N ARG A 133 -8.38 13.70 2.65
CA ARG A 133 -8.86 13.50 4.03
C ARG A 133 -7.81 12.87 4.93
N GLU A 134 -6.82 12.19 4.34
CA GLU A 134 -5.81 11.40 5.03
C GLU A 134 -6.41 10.30 5.92
N GLU A 135 -7.43 9.64 5.37
CA GLU A 135 -8.24 8.63 6.05
C GLU A 135 -8.25 7.30 5.29
N TRP A 136 -8.24 6.20 6.05
CA TRP A 136 -8.36 4.85 5.50
C TRP A 136 -9.82 4.45 5.32
N SER A 137 -10.08 3.70 4.25
CA SER A 137 -11.37 3.09 3.93
C SER A 137 -11.16 1.73 3.25
N LYS A 138 -12.24 0.95 3.18
CA LYS A 138 -12.27 -0.33 2.43
C LYS A 138 -13.06 -0.13 1.15
N LEU A 139 -12.55 -0.66 0.05
CA LEU A 139 -13.32 -0.90 -1.16
C LEU A 139 -13.57 -2.40 -1.29
N PRO A 140 -14.76 -2.84 -1.72
CA PRO A 140 -15.02 -4.25 -1.95
C PRO A 140 -14.06 -4.78 -3.04
N LEU A 141 -13.63 -6.03 -2.90
CA LEU A 141 -13.00 -6.72 -4.01
C LEU A 141 -14.00 -6.92 -5.15
N PRO A 142 -13.49 -7.14 -6.37
CA PRO A 142 -14.28 -7.75 -7.43
C PRO A 142 -15.06 -8.94 -6.92
N GLY A 143 -16.31 -9.12 -7.36
CA GLY A 143 -16.99 -10.40 -7.19
C GLY A 143 -16.27 -11.46 -8.03
N ILE A 144 -15.26 -12.13 -7.46
CA ILE A 144 -14.49 -13.20 -8.10
C ILE A 144 -15.36 -14.47 -8.11
N ARG A 145 -16.46 -14.49 -8.87
CA ARG A 145 -17.34 -15.67 -9.00
C ARG A 145 -16.86 -16.68 -10.05
N HIS A 146 -15.73 -16.44 -10.72
CA HIS A 146 -15.31 -17.24 -11.89
C HIS A 146 -14.04 -18.08 -11.71
N PHE A 147 -13.43 -18.13 -10.52
CA PHE A 147 -12.17 -18.85 -10.33
C PHE A 147 -12.27 -20.02 -9.34
N SER A 148 -13.42 -20.70 -9.31
CA SER A 148 -13.49 -22.09 -8.79
C SER A 148 -12.94 -23.06 -9.86
N GLY A 149 -11.69 -22.86 -10.26
CA GLY A 149 -10.95 -23.75 -11.14
C GLY A 149 -9.93 -24.52 -10.31
N ASN A 150 -10.03 -25.85 -10.33
CA ASN A 150 -9.16 -26.83 -9.65
C ASN A 150 -7.67 -26.77 -10.07
N SER A 151 -7.00 -25.61 -10.14
CA SER A 151 -5.55 -25.58 -10.36
C SER A 151 -4.83 -25.33 -9.04
N ARG A 152 -4.41 -26.44 -8.44
CA ARG A 152 -3.61 -26.52 -7.22
C ARG A 152 -2.16 -26.03 -7.40
N ASP A 153 -1.82 -25.34 -8.49
CA ASP A 153 -0.44 -25.20 -8.95
C ASP A 153 -0.03 -23.89 -9.65
N GLU A 154 -0.87 -22.86 -9.71
CA GLU A 154 -0.43 -21.56 -10.23
C GLU A 154 -0.44 -20.51 -9.13
N ALA A 155 0.76 -20.03 -8.78
CA ALA A 155 0.96 -18.85 -7.97
C ALA A 155 0.44 -17.63 -8.75
N LEU A 156 -0.88 -17.41 -8.68
CA LEU A 156 -1.57 -16.28 -9.29
C LEU A 156 -0.91 -14.97 -8.81
N ASP A 157 -0.21 -14.29 -9.72
CA ASP A 157 0.39 -12.99 -9.47
C ASP A 157 -0.70 -11.94 -9.61
N PHE A 158 -1.19 -11.42 -8.49
CA PHE A 158 -2.22 -10.40 -8.46
C PHE A 158 -1.56 -9.03 -8.30
N ARG A 159 -1.91 -8.09 -9.18
CA ARG A 159 -1.44 -6.71 -9.06
C ARG A 159 -2.55 -5.72 -9.35
N LEU A 160 -2.55 -4.62 -8.61
CA LEU A 160 -3.29 -3.43 -8.99
C LEU A 160 -2.47 -2.66 -10.04
N THR A 161 -3.17 -2.02 -10.96
CA THR A 161 -2.57 -1.04 -11.88
C THR A 161 -3.56 0.06 -12.21
N ARG A 162 -3.14 1.02 -13.04
CA ARG A 162 -3.96 2.12 -13.52
C ARG A 162 -4.01 2.10 -15.04
N LEU A 163 -5.22 2.13 -15.60
CA LEU A 163 -5.45 2.29 -17.04
C LEU A 163 -6.48 3.40 -17.24
N GLY A 164 -6.15 4.42 -18.04
CA GLY A 164 -7.09 5.48 -18.38
C GLY A 164 -7.60 6.31 -17.18
N GLY A 165 -6.88 6.33 -16.06
CA GLY A 165 -7.34 6.97 -14.82
C GLY A 165 -8.27 6.10 -13.98
N SER A 166 -8.49 4.86 -14.37
CA SER A 166 -9.29 3.87 -13.64
C SER A 166 -8.39 2.88 -12.91
N LEU A 167 -8.90 2.32 -11.81
CA LEU A 167 -8.21 1.26 -11.09
C LEU A 167 -8.37 -0.04 -11.89
N CYS A 168 -7.32 -0.84 -11.95
CA CYS A 168 -7.34 -2.09 -12.70
C CYS A 168 -6.79 -3.20 -11.83
N TRP A 169 -7.41 -4.36 -11.96
CA TRP A 169 -6.97 -5.58 -11.34
C TRP A 169 -6.38 -6.47 -12.43
N MET A 170 -5.15 -6.94 -12.25
CA MET A 170 -4.50 -7.81 -13.20
C MET A 170 -4.10 -9.12 -12.55
N LEU A 171 -4.42 -10.21 -13.24
CA LEU A 171 -4.07 -11.57 -12.89
C LEU A 171 -3.01 -12.09 -13.88
N GLY A 172 -1.79 -12.28 -13.38
CA GLY A 172 -0.63 -12.64 -14.18
C GLY A 172 -0.39 -11.64 -15.31
N ALA A 173 0.10 -12.14 -16.45
CA ALA A 173 0.30 -11.35 -17.66
C ALA A 173 -0.90 -11.41 -18.63
N SER A 174 -2.01 -12.07 -18.24
CA SER A 174 -2.96 -12.64 -19.21
C SER A 174 -4.38 -12.10 -19.10
N ILE A 175 -4.82 -11.70 -17.90
CA ILE A 175 -6.22 -11.27 -17.67
C ILE A 175 -6.21 -9.93 -16.93
N VAL A 176 -6.99 -8.98 -17.44
CA VAL A 176 -7.18 -7.65 -16.86
C VAL A 176 -8.67 -7.40 -16.65
N ASP A 177 -9.05 -7.17 -15.40
CA ASP A 177 -10.36 -6.67 -15.03
C ASP A 177 -10.27 -5.16 -14.77
N LEU A 178 -11.11 -4.39 -15.46
CA LEU A 178 -11.13 -2.93 -15.37
C LEU A 178 -12.20 -2.45 -14.39
N TRP A 179 -11.81 -1.55 -13.49
CA TRP A 179 -12.65 -1.02 -12.42
C TRP A 179 -12.76 0.49 -12.54
N LEU A 180 -13.95 0.94 -12.91
CA LEU A 180 -14.30 2.34 -12.81
C LEU A 180 -14.64 2.62 -11.35
N LEU A 181 -13.80 3.43 -10.71
CA LEU A 181 -14.20 4.06 -9.46
C LEU A 181 -15.19 5.15 -9.84
N ASP A 182 -16.48 4.94 -9.56
CA ASP A 182 -17.48 5.97 -9.77
C ASP A 182 -17.17 7.14 -8.83
N GLY A 183 -16.73 8.25 -9.43
CA GLY A 183 -16.53 9.51 -8.72
C GLY A 183 -17.85 10.01 -8.17
N ARG A 184 -17.91 10.25 -6.86
CA ARG A 184 -18.95 11.05 -6.22
C ARG A 184 -18.37 12.39 -5.80
#